data_AF-A0A1U7VM58-F1
#
_entry.id   AF-A0A1U7VM58-F1
#
_cell.length_a   1.000
_cell.length_b   1.000
_cell.length_c   1.000
_cell.angle_alpha   90.00
_cell.angle_beta   90.00
_cell.angle_gamma   90.00
#
_symmetry.space_group_name_H-M   'P 1'
#
loop_
_entity.id
_entity.type
_entity.pdbx_description
1 polymer ?
#
loop_
_entity_poly.entity_id
_entity_poly.type
_entity_poly.pdbx_seq_one_letter_code
_entity_poly.pdbx_strand_id
1 'polypeptide(L)'
;MIQNYQDAMAICKWARYPNLFITFTCNPKWPEISRFVKSKGLQPEDRPDILSRVFKIKLDRLIKDLKEKQIFGSVKSVIYTIEFQKRGLPHAHILLFLHNKYPNVGDIDLVISAEIPDESVDPNYYMAVKNFMMHGPCGSVRKSSPCMRHGRCTKHFPKKFVQNTTIDEDGYPVYKRRDNGRNIQKEGIELDNRYVVPHNRYLLLKYRAHINVEWCNQSRSI
;
A
#
# COMPACT_ATOMS: atom_id res chain seq x y z
N MET A 1 12.73 21.14 6.66
CA MET A 1 13.07 19.82 6.08
C MET A 1 14.21 19.15 6.84
N ILE A 2 15.29 19.87 7.18
CA ILE A 2 16.42 19.34 7.97
C ILE A 2 16.00 18.84 9.36
N GLN A 3 15.19 19.62 10.10
CA GLN A 3 14.72 19.22 11.44
C GLN A 3 13.95 17.89 11.42
N ASN A 4 12.95 17.75 10.55
CA ASN A 4 12.16 16.50 10.45
C ASN A 4 13.03 15.29 10.10
N TYR A 5 14.08 15.50 9.29
CA TYR A 5 15.05 14.45 9.00
C TYR A 5 15.87 14.09 10.24
N GLN A 6 16.38 15.07 10.98
CA GLN A 6 17.11 14.84 12.23
C GLN A 6 16.25 14.13 13.29
N ASP A 7 14.98 14.54 13.44
CA ASP A 7 14.03 13.89 14.34
C ASP A 7 13.78 12.44 13.92
N ALA A 8 13.59 12.18 12.62
CA ALA A 8 13.42 10.83 12.11
C ALA A 8 14.67 9.97 12.36
N MET A 9 15.87 10.52 12.17
CA MET A 9 17.13 9.83 12.47
C MET A 9 17.30 9.57 13.98
N ALA A 10 16.91 10.51 14.84
CA ALA A 10 16.91 10.33 16.29
C ALA A 10 15.95 9.20 16.71
N ILE A 11 14.76 9.14 16.11
CA ILE A 11 13.82 8.04 16.33
C ILE A 11 14.41 6.73 15.83
N CYS A 12 15.01 6.66 14.63
CA CYS A 12 15.66 5.44 14.14
C CYS A 12 16.80 4.98 15.07
N LYS A 13 17.57 5.91 15.66
CA LYS A 13 18.61 5.59 16.64
C LYS A 13 18.04 4.92 17.89
N TRP A 14 16.90 5.40 18.40
CA TRP A 14 16.23 4.86 19.59
C TRP A 14 15.34 3.62 19.31
N ALA A 15 14.60 3.66 18.21
CA ALA A 15 13.63 2.66 17.80
C ALA A 15 14.26 1.47 17.08
N ARG A 16 15.49 1.65 16.54
CA ARG A 16 16.13 0.79 15.53
C ARG A 16 15.43 0.92 14.17
N TYR A 17 15.61 -0.07 13.30
CA TYR A 17 15.04 -0.07 11.95
C TYR A 17 13.51 -0.16 11.98
N PRO A 18 12.81 0.52 11.05
CA PRO A 18 11.39 0.32 10.85
C PRO A 18 11.13 -1.14 10.43
N ASN A 19 9.96 -1.66 10.79
CA ASN A 19 9.54 -3.00 10.42
C ASN A 19 8.67 -3.01 9.18
N LEU A 20 7.78 -2.02 9.05
CA LEU A 20 6.89 -1.89 7.90
C LEU A 20 6.96 -0.49 7.30
N PHE A 21 6.89 -0.44 5.98
CA PHE A 21 6.66 0.75 5.19
C PHE A 21 5.26 0.68 4.61
N ILE A 22 4.42 1.65 4.96
CA ILE A 22 3.02 1.71 4.52
C ILE A 22 2.85 2.98 3.72
N THR A 23 2.24 2.87 2.55
CA THR A 23 1.79 4.05 1.82
C THR A 23 0.27 4.12 1.79
N PHE A 24 -0.29 5.31 1.91
CA PHE A 24 -1.74 5.52 1.91
C PHE A 24 -2.11 6.66 0.97
N THR A 25 -2.81 6.35 -0.12
CA THR A 25 -3.27 7.33 -1.10
C THR A 25 -4.73 7.71 -0.86
N CYS A 26 -5.04 9.00 -0.94
CA CYS A 26 -6.41 9.50 -0.91
C CYS A 26 -7.29 8.81 -1.98
N ASN A 27 -8.49 8.39 -1.59
CA ASN A 27 -9.50 7.89 -2.53
C ASN A 27 -10.58 8.97 -2.77
N PRO A 28 -10.61 9.61 -3.96
CA PRO A 28 -11.63 10.60 -4.31
C PRO A 28 -13.06 10.04 -4.28
N LYS A 29 -13.22 8.71 -4.38
CA LYS A 29 -14.52 8.02 -4.37
C LYS A 29 -15.03 7.69 -2.97
N TRP A 30 -14.39 8.18 -1.89
CA TRP A 30 -14.96 8.01 -0.56
C TRP A 30 -16.36 8.63 -0.47
N PRO A 31 -17.30 8.03 0.28
CA PRO A 31 -18.67 8.51 0.37
C PRO A 31 -18.78 9.96 0.83
N GLU A 32 -17.92 10.39 1.75
CA GLU A 32 -17.92 11.76 2.29
C GLU A 32 -17.58 12.80 1.21
N ILE A 33 -16.58 12.51 0.37
CA ILE A 33 -16.20 13.36 -0.77
C ILE A 33 -17.29 13.30 -1.84
N SER A 34 -17.70 12.09 -2.21
CA SER A 34 -18.67 11.86 -3.29
C SER A 34 -20.01 12.55 -3.00
N ARG A 35 -20.50 12.48 -1.75
CA ARG A 35 -21.72 13.15 -1.33
C ARG A 35 -21.61 14.67 -1.46
N PHE A 36 -20.47 15.24 -1.04
CA PHE A 36 -20.24 16.68 -1.13
C PHE A 36 -20.22 17.17 -2.58
N VAL A 37 -19.39 16.56 -3.43
CA VAL A 37 -19.19 17.06 -4.80
C VAL A 37 -20.43 16.83 -5.68
N LYS A 38 -21.10 15.68 -5.53
CA LYS A 38 -22.35 15.40 -6.26
C LYS A 38 -23.46 16.41 -5.94
N SER A 39 -23.59 16.81 -4.68
CA SER A 39 -24.59 17.82 -4.28
C SER A 39 -24.35 19.20 -4.90
N LYS A 40 -23.16 19.44 -5.44
CA LYS A 40 -22.75 20.72 -6.04
C LYS A 40 -22.45 20.64 -7.53
N GLY A 41 -22.64 19.47 -8.17
CA GLY A 41 -22.27 19.26 -9.56
C GLY A 41 -20.76 19.40 -9.85
N LEU A 42 -19.92 19.22 -8.82
CA LEU A 42 -18.46 19.35 -8.93
C LEU A 42 -17.78 17.99 -9.12
N GLN A 43 -16.55 18.01 -9.60
CA GLN A 43 -15.62 16.90 -9.51
C GLN A 43 -14.79 16.98 -8.23
N PRO A 44 -14.26 15.84 -7.72
CA PRO A 44 -13.35 15.86 -6.58
C PRO A 44 -12.15 16.79 -6.74
N GLU A 45 -11.61 16.88 -7.96
CA GLU A 45 -10.44 17.70 -8.30
C GLU A 45 -10.72 19.20 -8.15
N ASP A 46 -11.98 19.63 -8.26
CA ASP A 46 -12.38 21.03 -8.07
C ASP A 46 -12.31 21.46 -6.59
N ARG A 47 -12.23 20.49 -5.67
CA ARG A 47 -12.27 20.70 -4.21
C ARG A 47 -11.11 19.99 -3.50
N PRO A 48 -9.85 20.41 -3.78
CA PRO A 48 -8.66 19.83 -3.16
C PRO A 48 -8.62 20.01 -1.64
N ASP A 49 -9.29 21.04 -1.10
CA ASP A 49 -9.45 21.26 0.33
C ASP A 49 -10.28 20.15 0.99
N ILE A 50 -11.38 19.71 0.35
CA ILE A 50 -12.22 18.62 0.85
C ILE A 50 -11.48 17.28 0.77
N LEU A 51 -10.79 17.02 -0.35
CA LEU A 51 -9.93 15.85 -0.50
C LEU A 51 -8.90 15.77 0.64
N SER A 52 -8.19 16.87 0.89
CA SER A 52 -7.16 16.96 1.93
C SER A 52 -7.72 16.78 3.33
N ARG A 53 -8.88 17.39 3.64
CA ARG A 53 -9.52 17.24 4.95
C ARG A 53 -9.98 15.82 5.21
N VAL A 54 -10.68 15.19 4.26
CA VAL A 54 -11.16 13.81 4.41
C VAL A 54 -9.99 12.84 4.49
N PHE A 55 -8.95 13.03 3.66
CA PHE A 55 -7.73 12.26 3.75
C PHE A 55 -7.09 12.37 5.14
N LYS A 56 -6.90 13.58 5.67
CA LYS A 56 -6.27 13.77 6.98
C LYS A 56 -7.06 13.09 8.10
N ILE A 57 -8.39 13.19 8.10
CA ILE A 57 -9.25 12.48 9.07
C ILE A 57 -9.03 10.96 9.00
N LYS A 58 -8.99 10.39 7.79
CA LYS A 58 -8.78 8.95 7.62
C LYS A 58 -7.35 8.53 7.94
N LEU A 59 -6.36 9.36 7.65
CA LEU A 59 -4.96 9.14 8.03
C LEU A 59 -4.82 9.12 9.55
N ASP A 60 -5.41 10.09 10.25
CA ASP A 60 -5.38 10.13 11.73
C ASP A 60 -6.04 8.89 12.33
N ARG A 61 -7.15 8.45 11.73
CA ARG A 61 -7.79 7.19 12.12
C ARG A 61 -6.89 5.97 11.84
N LEU A 62 -6.18 5.96 10.72
CA LEU A 62 -5.23 4.90 10.36
C LEU A 62 -4.09 4.82 11.38
N ILE A 63 -3.47 5.96 11.71
CA ILE A 63 -2.39 6.00 12.70
C ILE A 63 -2.89 5.54 14.07
N LYS A 64 -4.10 5.96 14.48
CA LYS A 64 -4.71 5.50 15.72
C LYS A 64 -4.95 3.99 15.72
N ASP A 65 -5.53 3.45 14.65
CA ASP A 65 -5.76 2.00 14.55
C ASP A 65 -4.47 1.20 14.56
N LEU A 66 -3.42 1.66 13.86
CA LEU A 66 -2.11 1.00 13.86
C LEU A 66 -1.56 0.87 15.28
N LYS A 67 -1.66 1.93 16.09
CA LYS A 67 -1.17 1.95 17.47
C LYS A 67 -2.02 1.13 18.44
N GLU A 68 -3.34 1.22 18.33
CA GLU A 68 -4.26 0.70 19.37
C GLU A 68 -4.78 -0.71 19.07
N LYS A 69 -4.96 -1.06 17.79
CA LYS A 69 -5.61 -2.34 17.42
C LYS A 69 -4.64 -3.49 17.23
N GLN A 70 -3.34 -3.23 17.40
CA GLN A 70 -2.28 -4.23 17.23
C GLN A 70 -2.41 -5.02 15.91
N ILE A 71 -2.80 -4.36 14.83
CA ILE A 71 -3.03 -4.97 13.49
C ILE A 71 -1.78 -5.75 13.04
N PHE A 72 -0.62 -5.19 13.36
CA PHE A 72 0.71 -5.75 13.07
C PHE A 72 1.46 -6.14 14.35
N GLY A 73 0.77 -6.24 15.49
CA GLY A 73 1.37 -6.37 16.82
C GLY A 73 1.61 -5.03 17.52
N SER A 74 2.34 -5.09 18.63
CA SER A 74 2.58 -3.91 19.50
C SER A 74 3.50 -2.88 18.83
N VAL A 75 3.02 -1.64 18.72
CA VAL A 75 3.72 -0.53 18.05
C VAL A 75 4.57 0.25 19.05
N LYS A 76 5.86 0.35 18.76
CA LYS A 76 6.83 1.18 19.51
C LYS A 76 6.80 2.64 19.06
N SER A 77 6.74 2.89 17.75
CA SER A 77 6.71 4.24 17.19
C SER A 77 6.11 4.25 15.78
N VAL A 78 5.68 5.43 15.35
CA VAL A 78 5.19 5.68 14.00
C VAL A 78 5.72 7.02 13.52
N ILE A 79 6.32 7.05 12.34
CA ILE A 79 6.74 8.28 11.65
C ILE A 79 5.99 8.31 10.34
N TYR A 80 5.49 9.47 9.92
CA TYR A 80 4.94 9.61 8.58
C TYR A 80 5.15 11.01 8.02
N THR A 81 5.20 11.08 6.70
CA THR A 81 5.16 12.33 5.94
C THR A 81 3.96 12.31 5.01
N ILE A 82 3.45 13.49 4.67
CA ILE A 82 2.38 13.65 3.68
C ILE A 82 2.98 14.42 2.51
N GLU A 83 2.80 13.88 1.31
CA GLU A 83 3.16 14.52 0.05
C GLU A 83 1.94 14.55 -0.89
N PHE A 84 2.01 15.41 -1.91
CA PHE A 84 1.02 15.43 -2.96
C PHE A 84 1.56 14.69 -4.17
N GLN A 85 0.89 13.62 -4.58
CA GLN A 85 1.27 12.89 -5.79
C GLN A 85 0.99 13.71 -7.04
N LYS A 86 1.58 13.31 -8.17
CA LYS A 86 1.25 13.88 -9.48
C LYS A 86 -0.26 13.71 -9.70
N ARG A 87 -0.98 14.82 -9.89
CA ARG A 87 -2.46 15.01 -9.85
C ARG A 87 -3.03 15.63 -8.56
N GLY A 88 -2.19 16.01 -7.60
CA GLY A 88 -2.62 16.80 -6.44
C GLY A 88 -3.39 16.01 -5.37
N LEU A 89 -3.34 14.67 -5.41
CA LEU A 89 -3.92 13.85 -4.36
C LEU A 89 -2.95 13.70 -3.18
N PRO A 90 -3.41 13.90 -1.93
CA PRO A 90 -2.63 13.61 -0.75
C PRO A 90 -2.23 12.13 -0.68
N HIS A 91 -1.00 11.90 -0.23
CA HIS A 91 -0.41 10.60 -0.06
C HIS A 91 0.49 10.61 1.17
N ALA A 92 0.42 9.55 1.98
CA ALA A 92 1.26 9.41 3.15
C ALA A 92 2.27 8.29 2.97
N HIS A 93 3.50 8.55 3.39
CA HIS A 93 4.54 7.54 3.61
C HIS A 93 4.69 7.32 5.10
N ILE A 94 4.51 6.09 5.57
CA ILE A 94 4.41 5.76 6.99
C ILE A 94 5.45 4.67 7.30
N LEU A 95 6.32 4.95 8.26
CA LEU A 95 7.24 3.99 8.86
C LEU A 95 6.68 3.52 10.19
N LEU A 96 6.52 2.20 10.34
CA LEU A 96 6.02 1.56 11.55
C LEU A 96 7.14 0.81 12.25
N PHE A 97 7.32 1.09 13.54
CA PHE A 97 8.28 0.43 14.42
C PHE A 97 7.51 -0.43 15.43
N LEU A 98 7.81 -1.72 15.49
CA LEU A 98 7.13 -2.70 16.33
C LEU A 98 8.04 -3.14 17.48
N HIS A 99 7.45 -3.49 18.62
CA HIS A 99 8.19 -4.05 19.76
C HIS A 99 8.70 -5.47 19.45
N ASN A 100 7.81 -6.30 18.91
CA ASN A 100 8.15 -7.66 18.50
C ASN A 100 8.32 -7.67 16.98
N LYS A 101 9.45 -8.22 16.53
CA LYS A 101 9.68 -8.45 15.11
C LYS A 101 8.86 -9.64 14.64
N TYR A 102 8.52 -9.68 13.35
CA TYR A 102 8.17 -10.92 12.67
C TYR A 102 9.44 -11.76 12.56
N PRO A 103 9.57 -12.88 13.30
CA PRO A 103 10.81 -13.63 13.37
C PRO A 103 11.12 -14.40 12.08
N ASN A 104 10.11 -14.72 11.26
CA ASN A 104 10.29 -15.42 10.00
C ASN A 104 9.37 -14.90 8.87
N VAL A 105 9.67 -15.31 7.64
CA VAL A 105 8.92 -14.93 6.43
C VAL A 105 7.47 -15.45 6.41
N GLY A 106 7.18 -16.56 7.09
CA GLY A 106 5.83 -17.11 7.19
C GLY A 106 4.89 -16.21 8.00
N ASP A 107 5.41 -15.56 9.03
CA ASP A 107 4.62 -14.62 9.83
C ASP A 107 4.25 -13.35 9.04
N ILE A 108 5.06 -12.98 8.04
CA ILE A 108 4.75 -11.87 7.13
C ILE A 108 3.49 -12.17 6.31
N ASP A 109 3.32 -13.41 5.85
CA ASP A 109 2.17 -13.84 5.06
C ASP A 109 0.85 -13.77 5.85
N LEU A 110 0.90 -13.75 7.18
CA LEU A 110 -0.28 -13.57 8.04
C LEU A 110 -0.83 -12.13 7.98
N VAL A 111 0.01 -11.16 7.64
CA VAL A 111 -0.33 -9.74 7.70
C VAL A 111 -0.21 -9.00 6.38
N ILE A 112 0.58 -9.51 5.43
CA ILE A 112 0.75 -8.97 4.08
C ILE A 112 0.39 -10.05 3.07
N SER A 113 -0.50 -9.71 2.14
CA SER A 113 -0.82 -10.52 0.98
C SER A 113 -0.47 -9.77 -0.29
N ALA A 114 -0.02 -10.51 -1.30
CA ALA A 114 0.16 -10.01 -2.65
C ALA A 114 -0.57 -10.91 -3.67
N GLU A 115 -1.69 -11.51 -3.25
CA GLU A 115 -2.50 -12.41 -4.05
C GLU A 115 -3.93 -11.86 -4.26
N ILE A 116 -4.54 -12.26 -5.37
CA ILE A 116 -5.96 -12.11 -5.63
C ILE A 116 -6.70 -13.12 -4.74
N PRO A 117 -7.55 -12.65 -3.81
CA PRO A 117 -8.32 -13.55 -2.97
C PRO A 117 -9.40 -14.26 -3.79
N ASP A 118 -9.93 -15.35 -3.26
CA ASP A 118 -11.01 -16.09 -3.92
C ASP A 118 -12.32 -15.32 -3.84
N GLU A 119 -12.92 -15.01 -5.00
CA GLU A 119 -14.19 -14.27 -5.06
C GLU A 119 -15.34 -15.07 -4.45
N SER A 120 -15.31 -16.40 -4.53
CA SER A 120 -16.36 -17.27 -3.95
C SER A 120 -16.30 -17.33 -2.42
N VAL A 121 -15.10 -17.13 -1.84
CA VAL A 121 -14.88 -17.21 -0.39
C VAL A 121 -15.01 -15.84 0.28
N ASP A 122 -14.45 -14.79 -0.33
CA ASP A 122 -14.50 -13.43 0.22
C ASP A 122 -14.67 -12.39 -0.90
N PRO A 123 -15.90 -12.22 -1.42
CA PRO A 123 -16.18 -11.34 -2.55
C PRO A 123 -15.88 -9.87 -2.22
N ASN A 124 -16.02 -9.47 -0.95
CA ASN A 124 -15.71 -8.11 -0.52
C ASN A 124 -14.20 -7.82 -0.58
N TYR A 125 -13.38 -8.78 -0.14
CA TYR A 125 -11.93 -8.65 -0.23
C TYR A 125 -11.45 -8.71 -1.68
N TYR A 126 -12.00 -9.62 -2.49
CA TYR A 126 -11.75 -9.66 -3.94
C TYR A 126 -12.06 -8.32 -4.60
N MET A 127 -13.24 -7.77 -4.35
CA MET A 127 -13.64 -6.48 -4.90
C MET A 127 -12.72 -5.34 -4.44
N ALA A 128 -12.26 -5.38 -3.19
CA ALA A 128 -11.33 -4.39 -2.68
C ALA A 128 -9.94 -4.49 -3.34
N VAL A 129 -9.41 -5.71 -3.53
CA VAL A 129 -8.15 -5.94 -4.24
C VAL A 129 -8.25 -5.49 -5.69
N LYS A 130 -9.33 -5.88 -6.39
CA LYS A 130 -9.63 -5.44 -7.75
C LYS A 130 -9.63 -3.93 -7.91
N ASN A 131 -10.29 -3.22 -7.00
CA ASN A 131 -10.44 -1.77 -7.12
C ASN A 131 -9.21 -0.98 -6.71
N PHE A 132 -8.44 -1.47 -5.74
CA PHE A 132 -7.41 -0.65 -5.09
C PHE A 132 -6.00 -1.22 -5.15
N MET A 133 -5.82 -2.53 -5.32
CA MET A 133 -4.52 -3.20 -5.18
C MET A 133 -3.97 -3.77 -6.49
N MET A 134 -4.66 -3.64 -7.62
CA MET A 134 -4.11 -4.05 -8.91
C MET A 134 -3.24 -2.94 -9.51
N HIS A 135 -1.96 -3.22 -9.72
CA HIS A 135 -1.13 -2.41 -10.62
C HIS A 135 -1.78 -2.39 -12.01
N GLY A 136 -1.74 -1.24 -12.68
CA GLY A 136 -2.29 -1.14 -14.05
C GLY A 136 -1.52 -2.02 -15.03
N PRO A 137 -2.12 -2.38 -16.18
CA PRO A 137 -1.41 -3.09 -17.23
C PRO A 137 -0.11 -2.35 -17.59
N CYS A 138 1.02 -3.05 -17.64
CA CYS A 138 2.31 -2.48 -18.00
C CYS A 138 3.25 -3.56 -18.54
N GLY A 139 4.47 -3.21 -18.94
CA GLY A 139 5.42 -4.18 -19.46
C GLY A 139 5.06 -4.60 -20.88
N SER A 140 5.13 -5.90 -21.17
CA SER A 140 4.83 -6.44 -22.50
C SER A 140 3.37 -6.22 -22.90
N VAL A 141 2.43 -6.27 -21.94
CA VAL A 141 1.00 -6.10 -22.22
C VAL A 141 0.61 -4.64 -22.45
N ARG A 142 1.42 -3.67 -21.98
CA ARG A 142 1.22 -2.24 -22.26
C ARG A 142 2.47 -1.40 -22.05
N LYS A 143 3.12 -1.03 -23.16
CA LYS A 143 4.34 -0.22 -23.16
C LYS A 143 4.10 1.28 -22.93
N SER A 144 2.88 1.77 -23.18
CA SER A 144 2.49 3.18 -23.06
C SER A 144 2.14 3.61 -21.62
N SER A 145 2.15 2.69 -20.66
CA SER A 145 1.76 3.00 -19.28
C SER A 145 2.69 4.02 -18.63
N PRO A 146 2.18 4.94 -17.79
CA PRO A 146 2.99 5.99 -17.16
C PRO A 146 4.15 5.48 -16.29
N CYS A 147 4.05 4.24 -15.80
CA CYS A 147 5.10 3.59 -15.02
C CYS A 147 6.27 3.08 -15.88
N MET A 148 6.15 3.04 -17.20
CA MET A 148 7.18 2.52 -18.10
C MET A 148 8.30 3.55 -18.33
N ARG A 149 9.54 3.14 -18.14
CA ARG A 149 10.77 3.90 -18.45
C ARG A 149 11.76 2.94 -19.09
N HIS A 150 12.37 3.32 -20.22
CA HIS A 150 13.36 2.50 -20.94
C HIS A 150 12.90 1.04 -21.17
N GLY A 151 11.63 0.85 -21.55
CA GLY A 151 11.05 -0.47 -21.83
C GLY A 151 10.72 -1.33 -20.61
N ARG A 152 10.93 -0.85 -19.37
CA ARG A 152 10.61 -1.59 -18.13
C ARG A 152 9.70 -0.78 -17.21
N CYS A 153 8.88 -1.47 -16.42
CA CYS A 153 8.10 -0.82 -15.38
C CYS A 153 9.03 -0.35 -14.25
N THR A 154 8.94 0.92 -13.87
CA THR A 154 9.67 1.53 -12.74
C THR A 154 9.35 0.92 -11.38
N LYS A 155 8.25 0.17 -11.28
CA LYS A 155 7.85 -0.60 -10.09
C LYS A 155 8.10 -2.10 -10.24
N HIS A 156 8.77 -2.49 -11.33
CA HIS A 156 9.17 -3.85 -11.66
C HIS A 156 7.99 -4.84 -11.78
N PHE A 157 6.87 -4.37 -12.34
CA PHE A 157 5.74 -5.22 -12.72
C PHE A 157 5.89 -5.72 -14.17
N PRO A 158 5.41 -6.94 -14.49
CA PRO A 158 4.88 -7.95 -13.56
C PRO A 158 5.97 -8.49 -12.61
N LYS A 159 5.58 -8.81 -11.37
CA LYS A 159 6.45 -9.52 -10.41
C LYS A 159 6.57 -11.00 -10.82
N LYS A 160 7.50 -11.74 -10.19
CA LYS A 160 7.61 -13.19 -10.38
C LYS A 160 6.54 -13.91 -9.57
N PHE A 161 6.10 -15.08 -10.05
CA PHE A 161 5.36 -16.02 -9.21
C PHE A 161 6.31 -16.68 -8.21
N VAL A 162 5.85 -16.83 -6.97
CA VAL A 162 6.59 -17.48 -5.89
C VAL A 162 5.60 -18.19 -4.96
N GLN A 163 5.87 -19.45 -4.62
CA GLN A 163 4.98 -20.27 -3.80
C GLN A 163 4.91 -19.85 -2.33
N ASN A 164 6.02 -19.36 -1.79
CA ASN A 164 6.14 -18.87 -0.41
C ASN A 164 6.94 -17.57 -0.41
N THR A 165 6.71 -16.68 0.55
CA THR A 165 7.53 -15.48 0.69
C THR A 165 8.99 -15.85 0.98
N THR A 166 9.91 -15.24 0.24
CA THR A 166 11.36 -15.40 0.44
C THR A 166 12.04 -14.05 0.63
N ILE A 167 13.31 -14.06 1.04
CA ILE A 167 14.16 -12.86 1.08
C ILE A 167 15.18 -12.98 -0.06
N ASP A 168 15.35 -11.92 -0.86
CA ASP A 168 16.33 -11.87 -1.93
C ASP A 168 17.76 -11.57 -1.42
N GLU A 169 18.74 -11.59 -2.33
CA GLU A 169 20.16 -11.35 -2.03
C GLU A 169 20.43 -9.97 -1.41
N ASP A 170 19.54 -9.00 -1.66
CA ASP A 170 19.64 -7.64 -1.12
C ASP A 170 18.92 -7.48 0.22
N GLY A 171 18.21 -8.51 0.70
CA GLY A 171 17.48 -8.48 1.97
C GLY A 171 16.03 -8.01 1.86
N TYR A 172 15.47 -7.91 0.65
CA TYR A 172 14.08 -7.51 0.44
C TYR A 172 13.15 -8.72 0.32
N PRO A 173 11.89 -8.57 0.74
CA PRO A 173 10.91 -9.64 0.67
C PRO A 173 10.38 -9.80 -0.76
N VAL A 174 10.43 -11.03 -1.26
CA VAL A 174 9.71 -11.45 -2.46
C VAL A 174 8.43 -12.15 -2.00
N TYR A 175 7.34 -11.39 -1.94
CA TYR A 175 6.06 -11.89 -1.43
C TYR A 175 5.50 -13.06 -2.23
N LYS A 176 4.85 -13.98 -1.53
CA LYS A 176 4.05 -15.07 -2.08
C LYS A 176 3.05 -14.54 -3.13
N ARG A 177 3.16 -15.10 -4.32
CA ARG A 177 2.32 -14.85 -5.50
C ARG A 177 2.18 -16.18 -6.22
N ARG A 178 1.23 -17.02 -5.84
CA ARG A 178 1.05 -18.33 -6.48
C ARG A 178 0.47 -18.15 -7.86
N ASP A 179 0.86 -19.02 -8.79
CA ASP A 179 0.12 -19.17 -10.03
C ASP A 179 -1.09 -20.08 -9.75
N ASN A 180 -2.22 -19.46 -9.42
CA ASN A 180 -3.45 -20.15 -9.03
C ASN A 180 -4.58 -19.95 -10.05
N GLY A 181 -4.25 -19.46 -11.25
CA GLY A 181 -5.21 -19.21 -12.33
C GLY A 181 -6.19 -18.05 -12.10
N ARG A 182 -6.11 -17.33 -10.97
CA ARG A 182 -7.00 -16.19 -10.70
C ARG A 182 -6.54 -14.94 -11.43
N ASN A 183 -7.47 -14.31 -12.14
CA ASN A 183 -7.27 -13.08 -12.88
C ASN A 183 -8.27 -12.00 -12.49
N ILE A 184 -7.88 -10.74 -12.66
CA ILE A 184 -8.75 -9.58 -12.62
C ILE A 184 -8.61 -8.83 -13.95
N GLN A 185 -9.73 -8.58 -14.62
CA GLN A 185 -9.75 -7.75 -15.80
C GLN A 185 -9.64 -6.27 -15.44
N LYS A 186 -8.66 -5.58 -16.04
CA LYS A 186 -8.46 -4.13 -15.92
C LYS A 186 -8.19 -3.54 -17.30
N GLU A 187 -9.08 -2.65 -17.74
CA GLU A 187 -8.99 -1.99 -19.05
C GLU A 187 -8.86 -2.99 -20.21
N GLY A 188 -9.69 -4.04 -20.19
CA GLY A 188 -9.71 -5.10 -21.21
C GLY A 188 -8.60 -6.14 -21.08
N ILE A 189 -7.64 -5.98 -20.17
CA ILE A 189 -6.49 -6.88 -20.00
C ILE A 189 -6.66 -7.69 -18.72
N GLU A 190 -6.46 -9.01 -18.80
CA GLU A 190 -6.42 -9.89 -17.63
C GLU A 190 -5.07 -9.76 -16.92
N LEU A 191 -5.13 -9.51 -15.60
CA LEU A 191 -3.96 -9.39 -14.75
C LEU A 191 -4.07 -10.40 -13.60
N ASP A 192 -3.02 -11.18 -13.42
CA ASP A 192 -2.91 -12.20 -12.37
C ASP A 192 -2.20 -11.66 -11.10
N ASN A 193 -1.85 -12.58 -10.19
CA ASN A 193 -1.16 -12.27 -8.94
C ASN A 193 0.17 -11.53 -9.12
N ARG A 194 0.80 -11.53 -10.30
CA ARG A 194 2.03 -10.78 -10.56
C ARG A 194 1.82 -9.27 -10.55
N TYR A 195 0.58 -8.79 -10.67
CA TYR A 195 0.20 -7.38 -10.69
C TYR A 195 -0.36 -6.85 -9.37
N VAL A 196 -0.53 -7.69 -8.35
CA VAL A 196 -1.09 -7.27 -7.06
C VAL A 196 -0.06 -6.45 -6.27
N VAL A 197 -0.47 -5.33 -5.70
CA VAL A 197 0.31 -4.53 -4.77
C VAL A 197 0.21 -5.16 -3.36
N PRO A 198 1.32 -5.37 -2.64
CA PRO A 198 1.29 -5.93 -1.28
C PRO A 198 0.41 -5.13 -0.33
N HIS A 199 -0.46 -5.80 0.43
CA HIS A 199 -1.46 -5.13 1.25
C HIS A 199 -1.89 -5.95 2.46
N ASN A 200 -2.55 -5.29 3.40
CA ASN A 200 -3.20 -5.92 4.53
C ASN A 200 -4.73 -5.91 4.34
N ARG A 201 -5.38 -7.07 4.50
CA ARG A 201 -6.85 -7.23 4.33
C ARG A 201 -7.65 -6.27 5.20
N TYR A 202 -7.32 -6.14 6.49
CA TYR A 202 -8.07 -5.30 7.43
C TYR A 202 -8.03 -3.83 7.02
N LEU A 203 -6.83 -3.31 6.74
CA LEU A 203 -6.64 -1.93 6.32
C LEU A 203 -7.38 -1.66 4.99
N LEU A 204 -7.25 -2.56 4.03
CA LEU A 204 -7.88 -2.42 2.73
C LEU A 204 -9.40 -2.35 2.81
N LEU A 205 -10.02 -3.27 3.55
CA LEU A 205 -11.48 -3.33 3.71
C LEU A 205 -12.03 -2.12 4.49
N LYS A 206 -11.30 -1.65 5.51
CA LYS A 206 -11.72 -0.52 6.35
C LYS A 206 -11.62 0.81 5.62
N TYR A 207 -10.50 1.05 4.94
CA TYR A 207 -10.20 2.35 4.35
C TYR A 207 -10.61 2.45 2.88
N ARG A 208 -10.83 1.33 2.18
CA ARG A 208 -11.26 1.28 0.78
C ARG A 208 -10.46 2.25 -0.09
N ALA A 209 -9.15 2.08 -0.08
CA ALA A 209 -8.21 2.97 -0.72
C ALA A 209 -6.93 2.22 -1.10
N HIS A 210 -6.09 2.85 -1.92
CA HIS A 210 -4.80 2.28 -2.25
C HIS A 210 -3.85 2.39 -1.04
N ILE A 211 -3.68 1.29 -0.31
CA ILE A 211 -2.75 1.13 0.81
C ILE A 211 -1.75 0.01 0.50
N ASN A 212 -0.50 0.38 0.23
CA ASN A 212 0.61 -0.58 0.10
C ASN A 212 1.18 -0.87 1.48
N VAL A 213 1.49 -2.12 1.79
CA VAL A 213 2.17 -2.52 3.03
C VAL A 213 3.36 -3.38 2.66
N GLU A 214 4.56 -2.89 2.96
CA GLU A 214 5.82 -3.57 2.68
C GLU A 214 6.59 -3.81 3.97
N TRP A 215 7.19 -4.99 4.12
CA TRP A 215 8.18 -5.28 5.14
C TRP A 215 9.50 -4.60 4.78
N CYS A 216 10.04 -3.84 5.73
CA CYS A 216 11.30 -3.14 5.57
C CYS A 216 12.47 -4.11 5.69
N ASN A 217 13.43 -3.97 4.77
CA ASN A 217 14.73 -4.57 4.93
C ASN A 217 15.41 -4.03 6.20
N GLN A 218 15.82 -4.92 7.09
CA GLN A 218 16.41 -4.59 8.40
C GLN A 218 17.95 -4.68 8.41
N SER A 219 18.58 -5.05 7.29
CA SER A 219 20.03 -5.31 7.22
C SER A 219 20.85 -4.15 6.63
N ARG A 220 20.22 -3.18 5.96
CA ARG A 220 20.91 -2.02 5.38
C ARG A 220 20.16 -0.73 5.71
N SER A 221 20.78 0.19 6.46
CA SER A 221 20.39 1.61 6.44
C SER A 221 20.88 2.26 5.16
N ILE A 222 20.24 3.37 4.80
CA ILE A 222 20.78 4.44 3.94
C ILE A 222 22.23 4.73 4.33
#